data_AF-A0AAE4HAX6-F1
#
_entry.id   AF-A0AAE4HAX6-F1
#
_cell.length_a   1.000
_cell.length_b   1.000
_cell.length_c   1.000
_cell.angle_alpha   90.00
_cell.angle_beta   90.00
_cell.angle_gamma   90.00
#
_symmetry.space_group_name_H-M   'P 1'
#
loop_
_entity.id
_entity.type
_entity.pdbx_description
1 polymer ?
#
loop_
_entity_poly.entity_id
_entity_poly.type
_entity_poly.pdbx_seq_one_letter_code
_entity_poly.pdbx_strand_id
1 'polypeptide(L)'
;MTHCYRHLTAEDRAAIMMMRATHSIRSIATHLGRAPSTVSRELARHTIDPIKGYDAGLAGYRARLTRHRPRQCPKLHPDGELFEVVVY
;
A
#
# COMPACT_ATOMS: atom_id res chain seq x y z
N MET A 1 5.40 13.05 18.98
CA MET A 1 5.35 11.57 18.94
C MET A 1 5.95 11.10 17.63
N THR A 2 7.06 10.36 17.66
CA THR A 2 7.69 9.78 16.46
C THR A 2 6.81 8.68 15.90
N HIS A 3 6.18 8.92 14.75
CA HIS A 3 5.28 7.97 14.12
C HIS A 3 6.13 6.88 13.43
N CYS A 4 6.45 5.81 14.16
CA CYS A 4 7.18 4.68 13.60
C CYS A 4 6.30 4.04 12.50
N TYR A 5 6.84 3.92 11.29
CA TYR A 5 6.10 3.36 10.18
C TYR A 5 5.96 1.84 10.36
N ARG A 6 4.73 1.38 10.60
CA ARG A 6 4.40 -0.05 10.70
C ARG A 6 3.54 -0.43 9.50
N HIS A 7 4.04 -1.38 8.70
CA HIS A 7 3.28 -1.91 7.57
C HIS A 7 1.97 -2.56 8.04
N LEU A 8 0.93 -2.45 7.23
CA LEU A 8 -0.30 -3.22 7.37
C LEU A 8 0.03 -4.70 7.12
N THR A 9 -0.37 -5.56 8.04
CA THR A 9 -0.24 -7.02 7.91
C THR A 9 -1.35 -7.58 7.00
N ALA A 10 -1.35 -8.89 6.76
CA ALA A 10 -2.48 -9.54 6.09
C ALA A 10 -3.74 -9.50 6.97
N GLU A 11 -3.58 -9.70 8.28
CA GLU A 11 -4.65 -9.62 9.28
C GLU A 11 -5.26 -8.22 9.35
N ASP A 12 -4.43 -7.17 9.38
CA ASP A 12 -4.93 -5.79 9.38
C ASP A 12 -5.83 -5.54 8.15
N ARG A 13 -5.45 -6.06 6.97
CA ARG A 13 -6.24 -5.90 5.74
C ARG A 13 -7.52 -6.71 5.76
N ALA A 14 -7.47 -7.95 6.25
CA ALA A 14 -8.66 -8.80 6.41
C ALA A 14 -9.67 -8.13 7.36
N ALA A 15 -9.20 -7.59 8.47
CA ALA A 15 -10.03 -6.86 9.43
C ALA A 15 -10.64 -5.58 8.81
N ILE A 16 -9.85 -4.80 8.04
CA ILE A 16 -10.40 -3.65 7.28
C ILE A 16 -11.54 -4.12 6.36
N MET A 17 -11.35 -5.21 5.61
CA MET A 17 -12.36 -5.74 4.70
C MET A 17 -13.64 -6.18 5.43
N MET A 18 -13.51 -6.94 6.52
CA MET A 18 -14.65 -7.41 7.31
C MET A 18 -15.42 -6.28 7.99
N MET A 19 -14.70 -5.28 8.53
CA MET A 19 -15.32 -4.20 9.29
C MET A 19 -15.90 -3.09 8.40
N ARG A 20 -15.50 -3.00 7.13
CA ARG A 20 -15.87 -1.88 6.23
C ARG A 20 -17.38 -1.71 6.05
N ALA A 21 -18.15 -2.80 6.09
CA ALA A 21 -19.60 -2.76 5.90
C ALA A 21 -20.35 -2.12 7.09
N THR A 22 -19.77 -2.15 8.29
CA THR A 22 -20.47 -1.79 9.54
C THR A 22 -19.78 -0.67 10.32
N HIS A 23 -18.51 -0.37 10.04
CA HIS A 23 -17.71 0.57 10.82
C HIS A 23 -17.16 1.73 9.98
N SER A 24 -17.07 2.90 10.60
CA SER A 24 -16.38 4.05 10.03
C SER A 24 -14.87 3.84 9.99
N ILE A 25 -14.16 4.58 9.12
CA ILE A 25 -12.69 4.52 9.01
C ILE A 25 -12.01 4.75 10.36
N ARG A 26 -12.52 5.69 11.16
CA ARG A 26 -11.97 5.99 12.50
C ARG A 26 -12.15 4.82 13.45
N SER A 27 -13.33 4.19 13.46
CA SER A 27 -13.61 3.04 14.32
C SER A 27 -12.74 1.83 13.97
N ILE A 28 -12.59 1.53 12.67
CA ILE A 28 -11.68 0.49 12.17
C ILE A 28 -10.25 0.78 12.63
N ALA A 29 -9.79 2.02 12.45
CA ALA A 29 -8.45 2.43 12.83
C ALA A 29 -8.20 2.28 14.34
N THR A 30 -9.16 2.68 15.18
CA THR A 30 -9.10 2.48 16.63
C THR A 30 -9.00 0.99 16.98
N HIS A 31 -9.82 0.14 16.37
CA HIS A 31 -9.79 -1.31 16.62
C HIS A 31 -8.44 -1.94 16.26
N LEU A 32 -7.81 -1.48 15.18
CA LEU A 32 -6.51 -1.98 14.71
C LEU A 32 -5.30 -1.31 15.41
N GLY A 33 -5.53 -0.32 16.28
CA GLY A 33 -4.45 0.50 16.84
C GLY A 33 -3.66 1.25 15.76
N ARG A 34 -4.33 1.70 14.70
CA ARG A 34 -3.75 2.39 13.54
C ARG A 34 -4.23 3.84 13.47
N ALA A 35 -3.47 4.66 12.75
CA ALA A 35 -3.93 5.99 12.39
C ALA A 35 -5.11 5.89 11.38
N PRO A 36 -6.17 6.70 11.50
CA PRO A 36 -7.26 6.75 10.52
C PRO A 36 -6.79 7.03 9.09
N SER A 37 -5.72 7.82 8.94
CA SER A 37 -5.08 8.10 7.65
C SER A 37 -4.43 6.87 7.01
N THR A 38 -4.04 5.86 7.79
CA THR A 38 -3.50 4.60 7.28
C THR A 38 -4.61 3.78 6.63
N VAL A 39 -5.74 3.61 7.34
CA VAL A 39 -6.91 2.88 6.82
C VAL A 39 -7.52 3.59 5.61
N SER A 40 -7.64 4.93 5.65
CA SER A 40 -8.12 5.72 4.52
C SER A 40 -7.23 5.55 3.27
N ARG A 41 -5.91 5.65 3.42
CA ARG A 41 -4.98 5.47 2.30
C ARG A 41 -4.93 4.04 1.78
N GLU A 42 -5.16 3.04 2.64
CA GLU A 42 -5.27 1.64 2.21
C GLU A 42 -6.50 1.44 1.33
N LEU A 43 -7.67 1.91 1.78
CA LEU A 43 -8.92 1.84 1.02
C LEU A 43 -8.80 2.63 -0.28
N ALA A 44 -8.30 3.86 -0.25
CA ALA A 44 -8.18 4.69 -1.45
C ALA A 44 -7.26 4.07 -2.52
N ARG A 45 -6.22 3.33 -2.11
CA ARG A 45 -5.27 2.70 -3.04
C ARG A 45 -5.74 1.38 -3.61
N HIS A 46 -6.61 0.66 -2.90
CA HIS A 46 -6.92 -0.74 -3.23
C HIS A 46 -8.40 -1.01 -3.49
N THR A 47 -9.30 -0.06 -3.24
CA THR A 47 -10.67 -0.14 -3.76
C THR A 47 -10.62 -0.06 -5.29
N ILE A 48 -11.07 -1.11 -5.96
CA ILE A 48 -11.05 -1.22 -7.43
C ILE A 48 -12.23 -0.45 -8.03
N ASP A 49 -13.40 -0.61 -7.41
CA ASP A 49 -14.67 -0.10 -7.91
C ASP A 49 -15.64 0.03 -6.71
N PRO A 50 -16.54 1.03 -6.67
CA PRO A 50 -17.56 1.15 -5.63
C PRO A 50 -18.43 -0.10 -5.45
N ILE A 51 -18.65 -0.87 -6.52
CA ILE A 51 -19.48 -2.08 -6.58
C ILE A 51 -18.70 -3.31 -6.11
N LYS A 52 -17.44 -3.48 -6.58
CA LYS A 52 -16.60 -4.61 -6.18
C LYS A 52 -16.00 -4.45 -4.78
N GLY A 53 -15.95 -3.23 -4.28
CA GLY A 53 -15.47 -2.92 -2.93
C GLY A 53 -13.96 -3.12 -2.74
N TYR A 54 -13.57 -3.23 -1.47
CA TYR A 54 -12.19 -3.44 -1.05
C TYR A 54 -11.92 -4.94 -0.88
N ASP A 55 -10.87 -5.44 -1.53
CA ASP A 55 -10.41 -6.83 -1.42
C ASP A 55 -9.04 -6.88 -0.73
N ALA A 56 -8.98 -7.57 0.42
CA ALA A 56 -7.78 -7.66 1.25
C ALA A 56 -6.64 -8.44 0.57
N GLY A 57 -6.97 -9.51 -0.17
CA GLY A 57 -6.00 -10.35 -0.85
C GLY A 57 -5.31 -9.60 -2.00
N LEU A 58 -6.11 -8.93 -2.83
CA LEU A 58 -5.61 -8.10 -3.92
C LEU A 58 -4.83 -6.90 -3.39
N ALA A 59 -5.28 -6.26 -2.32
CA ALA A 59 -4.54 -5.18 -1.66
C ALA A 59 -3.15 -5.66 -1.22
N GLY A 60 -3.08 -6.81 -0.56
CA GLY A 60 -1.82 -7.44 -0.17
C GLY A 60 -0.92 -7.77 -1.35
N TYR A 61 -1.47 -8.36 -2.41
CA TYR A 61 -0.74 -8.69 -3.62
C TYR A 61 -0.15 -7.44 -4.30
N ARG A 62 -0.97 -6.39 -4.50
CA ARG A 62 -0.53 -5.12 -5.08
C ARG A 62 0.53 -4.43 -4.22
N ALA A 63 0.39 -4.47 -2.90
CA ALA A 63 1.39 -3.91 -1.98
C ALA A 63 2.74 -4.62 -2.10
N ARG A 64 2.76 -5.95 -2.32
CA ARG A 64 3.99 -6.70 -2.57
C ARG A 64 4.60 -6.32 -3.92
N LEU A 65 3.82 -6.31 -5.00
CA LEU A 65 4.31 -5.94 -6.32
C LEU A 65 4.93 -4.53 -6.36
N THR A 66 4.24 -3.55 -5.76
CA THR A 66 4.70 -2.16 -5.74
C THR A 66 5.92 -1.93 -4.86
N ARG A 67 6.20 -2.81 -3.88
CA ARG A 67 7.42 -2.76 -3.06
C ARG A 67 8.67 -3.00 -3.90
N HIS A 68 8.60 -3.90 -4.87
CA HIS A 68 9.72 -4.25 -5.74
C HIS A 68 9.82 -3.36 -6.98
N ARG A 69 8.82 -2.50 -7.23
CA ARG A 69 8.83 -1.62 -8.39
C ARG A 69 9.88 -0.51 -8.18
N PRO A 70 10.81 -0.31 -9.13
CA PRO A 70 11.73 0.81 -9.08
C PRO A 70 10.95 2.12 -9.01
N ARG A 71 11.32 2.98 -8.05
CA ARG A 71 10.72 4.32 -7.90
C ARG A 71 11.35 5.36 -8.83
N GLN A 72 12.55 5.05 -9.31
CA GLN A 72 13.34 5.85 -10.24
C GLN A 72 13.96 4.90 -11.26
N CYS A 73 14.25 5.40 -12.45
CA CYS A 73 15.07 4.66 -13.40
C CYS A 73 16.40 4.28 -12.72
N PRO A 74 16.86 3.03 -12.85
CA PRO A 74 18.18 2.64 -12.36
C PRO A 74 19.26 3.62 -12.85
N LYS A 75 20.25 3.92 -12.02
CA LYS A 75 21.35 4.83 -12.40
C LYS A 75 22.12 4.35 -13.64
N LEU A 76 22.15 3.04 -13.86
CA LEU A 76 22.73 2.36 -15.02
C LEU A 76 21.63 1.74 -15.89
N HIS A 77 20.60 2.51 -16.20
CA HIS A 77 19.62 2.09 -17.20
C HIS A 77 20.31 2.08 -18.57
N PRO A 78 20.07 1.09 -19.46
CA PRO A 78 20.73 0.99 -20.76
C PRO A 78 20.61 2.25 -21.61
N ASP A 79 19.48 2.94 -21.51
CA ASP A 79 19.20 4.19 -22.23
C ASP A 79 19.64 5.46 -21.48
N GLY A 80 20.46 5.34 -20.42
CA GLY A 80 20.90 6.46 -19.58
C GLY A 80 22.30 6.95 -19.94
N GLU A 81 22.53 8.26 -19.91
CA GLU A 81 23.84 8.88 -20.19
C GLU A 81 24.99 8.30 -19.35
N LEU A 82 24.70 7.92 -18.09
CA LEU A 82 25.68 7.28 -17.20
C LEU A 82 26.08 5.86 -17.62
N PHE A 83 25.24 5.17 -18.39
CA PHE A 83 25.53 3.82 -18.88
C PHE A 83 26.60 3.85 -19.98
N GLU A 84 26.55 4.85 -20.87
CA GLU A 84 27.55 5.04 -21.94
C GLU A 84 28.96 5.21 -21.36
N VAL A 85 29.10 5.90 -20.22
CA VAL A 85 30.39 6.16 -19.56
C VAL A 85 31.06 4.90 -18.98
N VAL A 86 30.28 3.85 -18.63
CA VAL A 86 30.80 2.63 -17.99
C VAL A 86 31.14 1.52 -19.00
N VAL A 87 30.58 1.59 -20.21
CA VAL A 87 30.79 0.58 -21.26
C VAL A 87 32.08 0.85 -22.07
N TYR A 88 32.67 2.04 -21.94
CA TYR A 88 33.98 2.42 -22.48
C TYR A 88 35.08 2.39 -21.41
#